data_AF-A0A8X6KAV5-F1
#
_entry.id   AF-A0A8X6KAV5-F1
#
_cell.length_a   1.000
_cell.length_b   1.000
_cell.length_c   1.000
_cell.angle_alpha   90.00
_cell.angle_beta   90.00
_cell.angle_gamma   90.00
#
_symmetry.space_group_name_H-M   'P 1'
#
loop_
_entity.id
_entity.type
_entity.pdbx_description
1 polymer ?
#
loop_
_entity_poly.entity_id
_entity_poly.type
_entity_poly.pdbx_seq_one_letter_code
_entity_poly.pdbx_strand_id
1 'polypeptide(L)'
;MQRLPVNVQAILSASTDNLSQLAHIADKVCQITESSQPIVYSASHSENSNTDVLSIVSSLAQQIEALTTQVNRLSRERNRQNVTNSRKRSRSRTFNNKNRNPSYCRYHNQFGEKARKCIAPCAFN
;
A
#
# COMPACT_ATOMS: atom_id res chain seq x y z
N MET A 1 -35.65 36.71 -30.35
CA MET A 1 -36.52 36.95 -29.19
C MET A 1 -36.03 36.10 -28.03
N GLN A 2 -35.51 36.70 -26.97
CA GLN A 2 -35.15 35.97 -25.75
C GLN A 2 -36.44 35.56 -25.02
N ARG A 3 -36.55 34.27 -24.68
CA ARG A 3 -37.67 33.73 -23.90
C ARG A 3 -37.29 33.77 -22.42
N LEU A 4 -38.27 34.05 -21.56
CA LEU A 4 -38.09 34.01 -20.11
C LEU A 4 -37.69 32.60 -19.64
N PRO A 5 -36.91 32.46 -18.57
CA PRO A 5 -36.64 31.17 -17.94
C PRO A 5 -37.91 30.40 -17.53
N VAL A 6 -37.88 29.08 -17.57
CA VAL A 6 -39.05 28.20 -17.36
C VAL A 6 -39.69 28.41 -15.98
N ASN A 7 -38.89 28.65 -14.95
CA ASN A 7 -39.35 28.95 -13.59
C ASN A 7 -40.16 30.25 -13.53
N VAL A 8 -39.74 31.29 -14.26
CA VAL A 8 -40.48 32.55 -14.35
C VAL A 8 -41.79 32.35 -15.11
N GLN A 9 -41.76 31.61 -16.22
CA GLN A 9 -42.97 31.30 -16.99
C GLN A 9 -44.00 30.51 -16.17
N ALA A 10 -43.58 29.55 -15.37
CA ALA A 10 -44.47 28.75 -14.51
C ALA A 10 -45.18 29.62 -13.46
N ILE A 11 -44.47 30.57 -12.84
CA ILE A 11 -45.04 31.50 -11.86
C ILE A 11 -46.06 32.43 -12.52
N LEU A 12 -45.71 33.00 -13.68
CA LEU A 12 -46.61 33.90 -14.41
C LEU A 12 -47.86 33.18 -14.94
N SER A 13 -47.74 31.91 -15.34
CA SER A 13 -48.86 31.12 -15.84
C SER A 13 -49.94 30.84 -14.79
N ALA A 14 -49.58 30.91 -13.50
CA ALA A 14 -50.52 30.74 -12.39
C ALA A 14 -51.25 32.04 -12.01
N SER A 15 -50.83 33.19 -12.52
CA SER A 15 -51.46 34.49 -12.25
C SER A 15 -52.46 34.87 -13.37
N THR A 16 -53.54 35.55 -12.97
CA THR A 16 -54.55 36.12 -13.87
C THR A 16 -54.46 37.65 -13.95
N ASP A 17 -53.33 38.23 -13.56
CA ASP A 17 -53.14 39.68 -13.49
C ASP A 17 -53.03 40.33 -14.89
N ASN A 18 -53.14 41.66 -14.91
CA ASN A 18 -52.97 42.44 -16.15
C ASN A 18 -51.51 42.41 -16.63
N LEU A 19 -51.27 42.61 -17.92
CA LEU A 19 -49.93 42.54 -18.53
C LEU A 19 -48.88 43.40 -17.82
N SER A 20 -49.24 44.61 -17.38
CA SER A 20 -48.34 45.50 -16.65
C SER A 20 -47.92 44.95 -15.28
N GLN A 21 -48.83 44.25 -14.60
CA GLN A 21 -48.54 43.62 -13.30
C GLN A 21 -47.73 42.34 -13.50
N LEU A 22 -48.05 41.53 -14.51
CA LEU A 22 -47.26 40.36 -14.88
C LEU A 22 -45.81 40.73 -15.22
N ALA A 23 -45.59 41.84 -15.94
CA ALA A 23 -44.24 42.35 -16.21
C ALA A 23 -43.49 42.70 -14.92
N HIS A 24 -44.14 43.42 -14.00
CA HIS A 24 -43.57 43.72 -12.69
C HIS A 24 -43.23 42.48 -11.87
N ILE A 25 -44.09 41.46 -11.90
CA ILE A 25 -43.86 40.18 -11.21
C ILE A 25 -42.68 39.46 -11.86
N ALA A 26 -42.60 39.42 -13.19
CA ALA A 26 -41.48 38.82 -13.92
C ALA A 26 -40.15 39.46 -13.52
N ASP A 27 -40.07 40.79 -13.53
CA ASP A 27 -38.87 41.54 -13.15
C ASP A 27 -38.45 41.25 -11.70
N LYS A 28 -39.42 41.21 -10.79
CA LYS A 28 -39.17 40.93 -9.37
C LYS A 28 -38.68 39.48 -9.15
N VAL A 29 -39.26 38.52 -9.85
CA VAL A 29 -38.83 37.12 -9.79
C VAL A 29 -37.43 36.98 -10.38
N CYS A 30 -37.13 37.63 -11.51
CA CYS A 30 -35.78 37.63 -12.09
C CYS A 30 -34.73 38.12 -11.08
N GLN A 31 -34.99 39.25 -10.41
CA GLN A 31 -34.09 39.79 -9.37
C GLN A 31 -33.88 38.83 -8.18
N ILE A 32 -34.95 38.17 -7.72
CA ILE A 32 -34.86 37.16 -6.66
C ILE A 32 -34.07 35.93 -7.13
N THR A 33 -34.28 35.50 -8.37
CA THR A 33 -33.56 34.34 -8.90
C THR A 33 -32.10 34.64 -9.17
N GLU A 34 -31.74 35.87 -9.55
CA GLU A 34 -30.36 36.31 -9.73
C GLU A 34 -29.63 36.42 -8.39
N SER A 35 -30.30 36.95 -7.35
CA SER A 35 -29.75 37.04 -6.00
C SER A 35 -29.69 35.69 -5.26
N SER A 36 -30.52 34.72 -5.67
CA SER A 36 -30.57 33.36 -5.11
C SER A 36 -29.89 32.32 -6.01
N GLN A 37 -29.18 32.72 -7.07
CA GLN A 37 -28.24 31.78 -7.68
C GLN A 37 -27.19 31.44 -6.61
N PRO A 38 -26.95 30.17 -6.25
CA PRO A 38 -25.61 29.84 -5.79
C PRO A 38 -24.70 30.37 -6.89
N ILE A 39 -23.61 31.04 -6.55
CA ILE A 39 -22.57 31.39 -7.51
C ILE A 39 -22.26 30.07 -8.24
N VAL A 40 -22.85 29.89 -9.42
CA VAL A 40 -22.38 28.92 -10.38
C VAL A 40 -21.09 29.58 -10.78
N TYR A 41 -20.04 29.25 -10.02
CA TYR A 41 -18.70 29.27 -10.54
C TYR A 41 -18.86 28.48 -11.83
N SER A 42 -19.00 29.19 -12.95
CA SER A 42 -18.50 28.70 -14.21
C SER A 42 -17.17 28.12 -13.82
N ALA A 43 -17.06 26.80 -13.88
CA ALA A 43 -15.80 26.12 -13.80
C ALA A 43 -15.04 26.55 -15.06
N SER A 44 -14.59 27.81 -15.10
CA SER A 44 -13.38 28.19 -15.79
C SER A 44 -12.35 27.28 -15.17
N HIS A 45 -12.10 26.21 -15.91
CA HIS A 45 -11.30 25.08 -15.54
C HIS A 45 -10.13 25.50 -14.66
N SER A 46 -10.16 25.01 -13.43
CA SER A 46 -8.96 24.93 -12.62
C SER A 46 -8.03 23.95 -13.32
N GLU A 47 -7.27 24.45 -14.30
CA GLU A 47 -6.15 23.70 -14.87
C GLU A 47 -5.12 23.37 -13.77
N ASN A 48 -5.06 24.21 -12.72
CA ASN A 48 -4.19 24.04 -11.58
C ASN A 48 -4.60 22.85 -10.67
N SER A 49 -5.89 22.53 -10.52
CA SER A 49 -6.31 21.42 -9.67
C SER A 49 -6.00 20.05 -10.29
N ASN A 50 -6.05 19.94 -11.63
CA ASN A 50 -5.69 18.69 -12.30
C ASN A 50 -4.17 18.47 -12.31
N THR A 51 -3.36 19.52 -12.46
CA THR A 51 -1.89 19.41 -12.36
C THR A 51 -1.45 18.99 -10.97
N ASP A 52 -2.09 19.51 -9.92
CA ASP A 52 -1.80 19.15 -8.54
C ASP A 52 -2.11 17.67 -8.28
N VAL A 53 -3.28 17.19 -8.71
CA VAL A 53 -3.65 15.77 -8.58
C VAL A 53 -2.69 14.86 -9.36
N LEU A 54 -2.33 15.23 -10.60
CA LEU A 54 -1.37 14.45 -11.39
C LEU A 54 0.02 14.43 -10.75
N SER A 55 0.46 15.54 -10.16
CA SER A 55 1.74 15.62 -9.44
C SER A 55 1.75 14.75 -8.19
N ILE A 56 0.64 14.74 -7.44
CA ILE A 56 0.45 13.90 -6.25
C ILE A 56 0.46 12.42 -6.65
N VAL A 57 -0.27 12.05 -7.70
CA VAL A 57 -0.32 10.67 -8.20
C VAL A 57 1.06 10.21 -8.69
N SER A 58 1.80 11.08 -9.39
CA SER A 58 3.17 10.78 -9.84
C SER A 58 4.13 10.57 -8.66
N SER A 59 4.06 11.45 -7.65
CA SER A 59 4.86 11.32 -6.42
C SER A 59 4.52 10.04 -5.65
N LEU A 60 3.24 9.70 -5.53
CA LEU A 60 2.80 8.46 -4.90
C LEU A 60 3.28 7.23 -5.69
N ALA A 61 3.21 7.25 -7.02
CA ALA A 61 3.70 6.17 -7.86
C ALA A 61 5.21 5.93 -7.66
N GLN A 62 6.00 7.02 -7.60
CA GLN A 62 7.44 6.93 -7.32
C GLN A 62 7.72 6.39 -5.91
N GLN A 63 6.96 6.80 -4.90
CA GLN A 63 7.09 6.27 -3.54
C GLN A 63 6.75 4.78 -3.47
N ILE A 64 5.70 4.34 -4.17
CA ILE A 64 5.32 2.93 -4.27
C ILE A 64 6.42 2.13 -4.96
N GLU A 65 7.01 2.63 -6.04
CA GLU A 65 8.12 1.96 -6.72
C GLU A 65 9.33 1.84 -5.79
N ALA A 66 9.72 2.93 -5.12
CA ALA A 66 10.82 2.93 -4.17
C ALA A 66 10.59 1.92 -3.03
N LEU A 67 9.39 1.91 -2.43
CA LEU A 67 9.02 0.95 -1.40
C LEU A 67 9.05 -0.49 -1.92
N THR A 68 8.51 -0.73 -3.12
CA THR A 68 8.49 -2.05 -3.75
C THR A 68 9.91 -2.56 -3.99
N THR A 69 10.82 -1.72 -4.46
CA THR A 69 12.23 -2.09 -4.64
C THR A 69 12.92 -2.40 -3.29
N GLN A 70 12.65 -1.62 -2.25
CA GLN A 70 13.20 -1.86 -0.91
C GLN A 70 12.69 -3.17 -0.30
N VAL A 71 11.38 -3.44 -0.40
CA VAL A 71 10.76 -4.70 0.06
C VAL A 71 11.37 -5.90 -0.68
N ASN A 72 11.55 -5.80 -1.99
CA ASN A 72 12.18 -6.86 -2.79
C ASN A 72 13.63 -7.12 -2.39
N ARG A 73 14.41 -6.06 -2.09
CA ARG A 73 15.79 -6.20 -1.59
C ARG A 73 15.82 -6.91 -0.23
N LEU A 74 14.99 -6.49 0.72
CA LEU A 74 14.90 -7.11 2.05
C LEU A 74 14.45 -8.59 1.98
N SER A 75 13.53 -8.93 1.07
CA SER A 75 13.13 -10.31 0.82
C SER A 75 14.28 -11.17 0.30
N ARG A 76 15.06 -10.65 -0.66
CA ARG A 76 16.25 -11.33 -1.21
C ARG A 76 17.35 -11.53 -0.18
N GLU A 77 17.60 -10.53 0.67
CA GLU A 77 18.60 -10.62 1.75
C GLU A 77 18.24 -11.68 2.79
N ARG A 78 16.98 -11.73 3.24
CA ARG A 78 16.49 -12.78 4.15
C ARG A 78 16.66 -14.18 3.55
N ASN A 79 16.33 -14.36 2.28
CA ASN A 79 16.52 -15.65 1.60
C ASN A 79 18.00 -16.04 1.52
N ARG A 80 18.91 -15.09 1.25
CA ARG A 80 20.36 -15.37 1.22
C ARG A 80 20.89 -15.75 2.61
N GLN A 81 20.45 -15.10 3.68
CA GLN A 81 20.86 -15.42 5.05
C GLN A 81 20.39 -16.83 5.47
N ASN A 82 19.19 -17.24 5.06
CA ASN A 82 18.69 -18.60 5.34
C ASN A 82 19.50 -19.68 4.59
N VAL A 83 19.91 -19.41 3.36
CA VAL A 83 20.74 -20.36 2.57
C VAL A 83 22.16 -20.48 3.12
N THR A 84 22.76 -19.39 3.62
CA THR A 84 24.13 -19.43 4.17
C THR A 84 24.18 -20.05 5.57
N ASN A 85 23.14 -19.89 6.39
CA ASN A 85 23.03 -20.59 7.67
C ASN A 85 22.73 -22.10 7.52
N SER A 86 22.08 -22.52 6.44
CA SER A 86 21.83 -23.94 6.19
C SER A 86 23.08 -24.72 5.74
N ARG A 87 24.15 -24.06 5.26
CA ARG A 87 25.34 -24.75 4.69
C ARG A 87 26.57 -24.80 5.61
N LYS A 88 26.54 -24.22 6.80
CA LYS A 88 27.68 -24.28 7.75
C LYS A 88 27.58 -25.36 8.83
N ARG A 89 26.66 -26.32 8.66
CA ARG A 89 26.86 -27.68 9.19
C ARG A 89 27.00 -28.63 8.01
N SER A 90 28.07 -28.42 7.23
CA SER A 90 28.71 -29.59 6.63
C SER A 90 29.03 -30.51 7.81
N ARG A 91 28.16 -31.50 8.01
CA ARG A 91 28.36 -32.63 8.90
C ARG A 91 29.48 -33.50 8.29
N SER A 92 30.60 -32.91 7.89
CA SER A 92 31.84 -33.61 7.53
C SER A 92 32.51 -34.22 8.75
N ARG A 93 31.84 -34.19 9.91
CA ARG A 93 31.95 -35.22 10.93
C ARG A 93 30.82 -36.21 10.75
N THR A 94 30.73 -36.84 9.57
CA THR A 94 30.10 -38.14 9.44
C THR A 94 31.01 -39.03 10.26
N PHE A 95 30.73 -39.10 11.56
CA PHE A 95 31.36 -40.05 12.43
C PHE A 95 31.10 -41.39 11.75
N ASN A 96 32.16 -41.99 11.22
CA ASN A 96 32.07 -43.21 10.45
C ASN A 96 31.57 -44.28 11.42
N ASN A 97 30.24 -44.48 11.46
CA ASN A 97 29.56 -45.29 12.47
C ASN A 97 29.98 -46.77 12.39
N LYS A 98 30.67 -47.13 11.30
CA LYS A 98 31.24 -48.46 11.03
C LYS A 98 32.35 -48.87 12.00
N ASN A 99 33.06 -47.92 12.64
CA ASN A 99 34.14 -48.21 13.58
C ASN A 99 33.80 -47.83 15.03
N ARG A 100 32.52 -47.53 15.36
CA ARG A 100 32.13 -47.31 16.76
C ARG A 100 32.00 -48.63 17.47
N ASN A 101 32.77 -48.82 18.53
CA ASN A 101 32.53 -49.88 19.48
C ASN A 101 31.51 -49.38 20.53
N PRO A 102 30.35 -50.03 20.70
CA PRO A 102 29.35 -49.61 21.69
C PRO A 102 29.85 -49.68 23.14
N SER A 103 30.89 -50.48 23.39
CA SER A 103 31.52 -50.61 24.70
C SER A 103 32.51 -49.48 25.02
N TYR A 104 32.81 -48.59 24.06
CA TYR A 104 33.77 -47.49 24.24
C TYR A 104 33.05 -46.16 24.45
N CYS A 105 33.58 -45.31 25.34
CA CYS A 105 33.03 -43.97 25.53
C CYS A 105 33.23 -43.10 24.29
N ARG A 106 32.50 -41.97 24.22
CA ARG A 106 32.54 -41.06 23.07
C ARG A 106 33.96 -40.57 22.73
N TYR A 107 34.81 -40.41 23.74
CA TYR A 107 36.19 -39.97 23.55
C TYR A 107 37.07 -41.07 22.94
N HIS A 108 37.02 -42.30 23.44
CA HIS A 108 37.76 -43.43 22.85
C HIS A 108 37.26 -43.79 21.45
N ASN A 109 35.96 -43.71 21.21
CA ASN A 109 35.41 -43.89 19.86
C ASN A 109 35.90 -42.81 18.87
N GLN A 110 36.16 -41.58 19.33
CA GLN A 110 36.59 -40.46 18.48
C GLN A 110 38.11 -40.34 18.33
N PHE A 111 38.86 -40.70 19.37
CA PHE A 111 40.30 -40.41 19.49
C PHE A 111 41.15 -41.67 19.71
N GLY A 112 40.55 -42.84 19.95
CA GLY A 112 41.27 -44.08 20.29
C GLY A 112 42.17 -43.88 21.50
N GLU A 113 43.36 -44.46 21.47
CA GLU A 113 44.41 -44.34 22.50
C GLU A 113 44.82 -42.89 22.80
N LYS A 114 44.56 -41.95 21.89
CA LYS A 114 44.87 -40.52 22.09
C LYS A 114 43.82 -39.79 22.93
N ALA A 115 42.80 -40.49 23.45
CA ALA A 115 41.78 -39.90 24.29
C ALA A 115 42.38 -39.42 25.62
N ARG A 116 42.30 -38.11 25.88
CA ARG A 116 42.76 -37.50 27.13
C ARG A 116 41.75 -37.61 28.28
N LYS A 117 40.56 -38.15 28.00
CA LYS A 117 39.47 -38.26 28.95
C LYS A 117 38.68 -39.53 28.67
N CYS A 118 38.48 -40.34 29.71
CA CYS A 118 37.60 -41.51 29.69
C CYS A 118 36.32 -41.20 30.50
N ILE A 119 35.17 -41.76 30.09
CA ILE A 119 33.92 -41.73 30.85
C ILE A 119 33.45 -43.17 31.02
N ALA A 120 33.27 -43.61 32.27
CA ALA A 120 32.73 -44.93 32.58
C ALA A 120 31.21 -45.00 32.29
N PRO A 121 30.67 -46.17 31.91
CA PRO A 121 31.39 -47.43 31.65
C PRO A 121 32.08 -47.42 30.27
N CYS A 122 33.37 -47.77 30.23
CA CYS A 122 34.15 -47.85 29.00
C CYS A 122 35.11 -49.04 29.08
N ALA A 123 35.09 -49.90 28.06
CA ALA A 123 35.87 -51.14 28.01
C ALA A 123 37.23 -51.00 27.30
N PHE A 124 37.63 -49.78 26.95
CA PHE A 124 38.92 -49.45 26.29
C PHE A 124 40.08 -49.45 27.30
N ASN A 125 40.22 -50.48 28.13
CA ASN A 125 41.26 -50.53 29.17
C ASN A 125 42.67 -50.32 28.61
#